data_AF-A0A8W8I5X3-F1
#
_entry.id   AF-A0A8W8I5X3-F1
#
_cell.length_a   1.000
_cell.length_b   1.000
_cell.length_c   1.000
_cell.angle_alpha   90.00
_cell.angle_beta   90.00
_cell.angle_gamma   90.00
#
_symmetry.space_group_name_H-M   'P 1'
#
loop_
_entity.id
_entity.type
_entity.pdbx_description
1 polymer ?
#
loop_
_entity_poly.entity_id
_entity_poly.type
_entity_poly.pdbx_seq_one_letter_code
_entity_poly.pdbx_strand_id
1 'polypeptide(L)'
;MSSKKIRRIRSLSVDVVERLTKNNLITCKDVLSRSDLELLKLLGFGIFTIHNLRQQCSLACVPVCTTGLELLTKRKQGTGQFFQTSLHGLDHVLHGGIPMGTVTEIAGPSGCGKTQFCTMLSVQATLPGNRGGLEGKVLYMDTESAFSAERTSVLQN
;
A
#
# COMPACT_ATOMS: atom_id res chain seq x y z
N MET A 1 -3.73 2.52 7.06
CA MET A 1 -4.02 3.89 7.58
C MET A 1 -5.51 4.14 7.51
N SER A 2 -6.10 4.64 8.59
CA SER A 2 -7.54 4.74 8.80
C SER A 2 -8.26 5.67 7.80
N SER A 3 -9.31 5.15 7.16
CA SER A 3 -10.25 5.89 6.29
C SER A 3 -11.31 6.68 7.07
N LYS A 4 -11.11 6.89 8.38
CA LYS A 4 -12.06 7.60 9.24
C LYS A 4 -12.26 9.03 8.72
N LYS A 5 -13.51 9.36 8.42
CA LYS A 5 -13.92 10.67 7.92
C LYS A 5 -13.69 11.75 8.98
N ILE A 6 -13.11 12.88 8.57
CA ILE A 6 -12.79 14.02 9.46
C ILE A 6 -14.05 14.55 10.14
N ARG A 7 -15.19 14.57 9.44
CA ARG A 7 -16.49 15.00 9.98
C ARG A 7 -16.98 14.19 11.20
N ARG A 8 -16.40 13.02 11.48
CA ARG A 8 -16.74 12.21 12.66
C ARG A 8 -15.93 12.60 13.90
N ILE A 9 -14.92 13.47 13.77
CA ILE A 9 -14.11 13.95 14.89
C ILE A 9 -14.80 15.17 15.50
N ARG A 10 -15.48 14.96 16.63
CA ARG A 10 -16.26 16.03 17.32
C ARG A 10 -15.39 17.14 17.93
N SER A 11 -14.09 16.89 18.13
CA SER A 11 -13.16 17.87 18.69
C SER A 11 -12.67 18.92 17.69
N LEU A 12 -12.96 18.76 16.40
CA LEU A 12 -12.57 19.74 15.38
C LEU A 12 -13.61 20.85 15.25
N SER A 13 -13.13 22.09 15.08
CA SER A 13 -14.00 23.24 14.82
C SER A 13 -14.62 23.16 13.41
N VAL A 14 -15.77 23.80 13.25
CA VAL A 14 -16.51 23.83 11.97
C VAL A 14 -15.65 24.45 10.85
N ASP A 15 -14.98 25.58 11.11
CA ASP A 15 -14.09 26.26 10.15
C ASP A 15 -12.94 25.34 9.67
N VAL A 16 -12.34 24.56 10.58
CA VAL A 16 -11.30 23.59 10.20
C VAL A 16 -11.87 22.51 9.27
N VAL A 17 -13.04 21.96 9.59
CA VAL A 17 -13.69 20.92 8.77
C VAL A 17 -14.10 21.45 7.39
N GLU A 18 -14.59 22.68 7.31
CA GLU A 18 -14.96 23.33 6.05
C GLU A 18 -13.75 23.56 5.15
N ARG A 19 -12.65 24.11 5.68
CA ARG A 19 -11.43 24.33 4.90
C ARG A 19 -10.78 23.03 4.44
N LEU A 20 -10.82 21.99 5.26
CA LEU A 20 -10.35 20.65 4.89
C LEU A 20 -11.19 20.08 3.74
N THR A 21 -12.52 20.14 3.86
CA THR A 21 -13.44 19.65 2.82
C THR A 21 -13.24 20.42 1.51
N LYS A 22 -13.05 21.75 1.57
CA LYS A 22 -12.78 22.60 0.40
C LYS A 22 -11.50 22.22 -0.34
N ASN A 23 -10.51 21.70 0.38
CA ASN A 23 -9.23 21.22 -0.17
C ASN A 23 -9.22 19.71 -0.47
N ASN A 24 -10.38 19.05 -0.54
CA ASN A 24 -10.51 17.60 -0.75
C ASN A 24 -9.80 16.72 0.30
N LEU A 25 -9.58 17.24 1.50
CA LEU A 25 -9.06 16.49 2.65
C LEU A 25 -10.27 16.01 3.46
N ILE A 26 -10.70 14.76 3.25
CA ILE A 26 -11.96 14.25 3.81
C ILE A 26 -11.76 13.16 4.86
N THR A 27 -10.59 12.53 4.89
CA THR A 27 -10.20 11.48 5.84
C THR A 27 -8.98 11.87 6.66
N CYS A 28 -8.82 11.19 7.80
CA CYS A 28 -7.62 11.36 8.63
C CYS A 28 -6.34 10.98 7.88
N LYS A 29 -6.42 10.00 6.95
CA LYS A 29 -5.29 9.63 6.08
C LYS A 29 -4.84 10.84 5.26
N ASP A 30 -5.77 11.57 4.65
CA ASP A 30 -5.45 12.72 3.79
C ASP A 30 -4.68 13.78 4.56
N VAL A 31 -5.10 14.08 5.79
CA VAL A 31 -4.40 15.05 6.68
C VAL A 31 -3.04 14.51 7.13
N LEU A 32 -2.99 13.28 7.63
CA LEU A 32 -1.78 12.69 8.21
C LEU A 32 -0.70 12.38 7.16
N SER A 33 -1.10 12.20 5.89
CA SER A 33 -0.20 12.00 4.75
C SER A 33 0.49 13.27 4.24
N ARG A 34 0.10 14.45 4.76
CA ARG A 34 0.71 15.73 4.40
C ARG A 34 1.67 16.20 5.47
N SER A 35 2.65 17.00 5.06
CA SER A 35 3.53 17.73 5.97
C SER A 35 2.83 18.94 6.59
N ASP A 36 3.35 19.41 7.72
CA ASP A 36 2.80 20.59 8.40
C ASP A 36 2.86 21.83 7.50
N LEU A 37 3.93 21.99 6.71
CA LEU A 37 4.10 23.12 5.79
C LEU A 37 3.06 23.11 4.65
N GLU A 38 2.73 21.94 4.11
CA GLU A 38 1.65 21.83 3.12
C GLU A 38 0.30 22.20 3.72
N LEU A 39 -0.01 21.69 4.92
CA LEU A 39 -1.27 21.98 5.60
C LEU A 39 -1.39 23.47 5.96
N LEU A 40 -0.30 24.10 6.39
CA LEU A 40 -0.23 25.55 6.61
C LEU A 40 -0.57 26.31 5.33
N LYS A 41 0.07 25.98 4.21
CA LYS A 41 -0.15 26.64 2.91
C LYS A 41 -1.56 26.42 2.37
N LEU A 42 -2.10 25.21 2.50
CA LEU A 42 -3.41 24.83 1.96
C LEU A 42 -4.58 25.39 2.78
N LEU A 43 -4.43 25.43 4.11
CA LEU A 43 -5.54 25.78 5.01
C LEU A 43 -5.47 27.21 5.54
N GLY A 44 -4.30 27.86 5.45
CA GLY A 44 -4.10 29.23 5.93
C GLY A 44 -4.27 29.35 7.45
N PHE A 45 -3.98 28.29 8.20
CA PHE A 45 -4.00 28.29 9.67
C PHE A 45 -2.61 28.56 10.24
N GLY A 46 -2.55 28.90 11.53
CA GLY A 46 -1.29 28.95 12.28
C GLY A 46 -0.78 27.54 12.63
N ILE A 47 0.51 27.44 12.92
CA ILE A 47 1.20 26.17 13.22
C ILE A 47 0.58 25.43 14.42
N PHE A 48 0.15 26.14 15.45
CA PHE A 48 -0.52 25.56 16.62
C PHE A 48 -1.82 24.85 16.26
N THR A 49 -2.63 25.43 15.37
CA THR A 49 -3.87 24.83 14.89
C THR A 49 -3.60 23.58 14.06
N ILE A 50 -2.56 23.60 13.22
CA ILE A 50 -2.16 22.43 12.42
C ILE A 50 -1.66 21.28 13.32
N HIS A 51 -0.83 21.56 14.32
CA HIS A 51 -0.40 20.55 15.28
C HIS A 51 -1.59 19.95 16.05
N ASN A 52 -2.50 20.80 16.53
CA ASN A 52 -3.70 20.32 17.22
C ASN A 52 -4.57 19.45 16.31
N LEU A 53 -4.83 19.88 15.06
CA LEU A 53 -5.56 19.11 14.06
C LEU A 53 -4.93 17.73 13.85
N ARG A 54 -3.61 17.67 13.65
CA ARG A 54 -2.89 16.39 13.47
C ARG A 54 -2.98 15.50 14.68
N GLN A 55 -2.86 16.06 15.88
CA GLN A 55 -3.01 15.32 17.13
C GLN A 55 -4.42 14.71 17.23
N GLN A 56 -5.47 15.49 16.92
CA GLN A 56 -6.85 14.99 16.94
C GLN A 56 -7.09 13.91 15.88
N CYS A 57 -6.57 14.09 14.67
CA CYS A 57 -6.63 13.06 13.62
C CYS A 57 -5.89 11.79 14.01
N SER A 58 -4.72 11.93 14.66
CA SER A 58 -3.91 10.81 15.14
C SER A 58 -4.65 10.03 16.23
N LEU A 59 -5.14 10.71 17.28
CA LEU A 59 -5.92 10.09 18.35
C LEU A 59 -7.19 9.41 17.83
N ALA A 60 -7.84 9.99 16.82
CA ALA A 60 -9.03 9.39 16.22
C ALA A 60 -8.75 8.09 15.46
N CYS A 61 -7.49 7.83 15.08
CA CYS A 61 -7.08 6.75 14.17
C CYS A 61 -5.96 5.86 14.71
N VAL A 62 -5.52 6.10 15.94
CA VAL A 62 -4.45 5.33 16.57
C VAL A 62 -4.86 3.85 16.61
N PRO A 63 -4.01 2.93 16.14
CA PRO A 63 -4.28 1.51 16.27
C PRO A 63 -4.25 1.11 17.76
N VAL A 64 -5.01 0.08 18.12
CA VAL A 64 -4.99 -0.47 19.47
C VAL A 64 -3.59 -1.01 19.77
N CYS A 65 -3.05 -0.67 20.94
CA CYS A 65 -1.78 -1.22 21.41
C CYS A 65 -1.87 -2.75 21.39
N THR A 66 -0.93 -3.40 20.69
CA THR A 66 -0.94 -4.84 20.42
C THR A 66 0.44 -5.38 20.76
N THR A 67 0.51 -6.52 21.44
CA THR A 67 1.82 -7.13 21.80
C THR A 67 2.47 -7.81 20.59
N GLY A 68 3.79 -8.05 20.66
CA GLY A 68 4.50 -8.78 19.61
C GLY A 68 3.94 -10.19 19.38
N LEU A 69 3.51 -10.87 20.45
CA LEU A 69 2.90 -12.20 20.37
C LEU A 69 1.56 -12.18 19.63
N GLU A 70 0.72 -11.19 19.91
CA GLU A 70 -0.55 -11.00 19.20
C GLU A 70 -0.34 -10.71 17.71
N LEU A 71 0.64 -9.88 17.37
CA LEU A 71 1.00 -9.59 15.97
C LEU A 71 1.47 -10.86 15.24
N LEU A 72 2.32 -11.67 15.87
CA LEU A 72 2.77 -12.94 15.30
C LEU A 72 1.61 -13.92 15.10
N THR A 73 0.70 -13.99 16.07
CA THR A 73 -0.47 -14.89 16.01
C THR A 73 -1.41 -14.48 14.89
N LYS A 74 -1.72 -13.18 14.78
CA LYS A 74 -2.50 -12.62 13.66
C LYS A 74 -1.84 -12.89 12.32
N ARG A 75 -0.50 -12.77 12.26
CA ARG A 75 0.26 -13.09 11.05
C ARG A 75 0.05 -14.55 10.69
N LYS A 76 0.36 -15.50 11.57
CA LYS A 76 0.19 -16.95 11.32
C LYS A 76 -1.22 -17.37 10.90
N GLN A 77 -2.25 -16.68 11.42
CA GLN A 77 -3.66 -16.96 11.10
C GLN A 77 -4.13 -16.33 9.78
N GLY A 78 -3.38 -15.37 9.23
CA GLY A 78 -3.73 -14.70 7.98
C GLY A 78 -3.51 -15.61 6.77
N THR A 79 -4.58 -15.88 6.03
CA THR A 79 -4.52 -16.43 4.67
C THR A 79 -3.96 -15.37 3.71
N GLY A 80 -3.05 -15.75 2.81
CA GLY A 80 -2.46 -14.82 1.85
C GLY A 80 -1.43 -13.88 2.48
N GLN A 81 -0.35 -14.42 3.06
CA GLN A 81 0.81 -13.61 3.46
C GLN A 81 1.85 -13.47 2.35
N PHE A 82 1.85 -14.43 1.43
CA PHE A 82 2.85 -14.56 0.39
C PHE A 82 2.16 -14.74 -0.96
N PHE A 83 2.75 -14.13 -1.98
CA PHE A 83 2.38 -14.31 -3.36
C PHE A 83 3.37 -15.29 -4.02
N GLN A 84 2.87 -16.44 -4.43
CA GLN A 84 3.71 -17.51 -4.99
C GLN A 84 4.26 -17.09 -6.36
N THR A 85 5.54 -17.37 -6.58
CA THR A 85 6.25 -17.00 -7.82
C THR A 85 6.07 -18.04 -8.92
N SER A 86 5.43 -19.18 -8.63
CA SER A 86 5.37 -20.40 -9.46
C SER A 86 6.71 -21.10 -9.68
N LEU A 87 7.79 -20.57 -9.08
CA LEU A 87 9.11 -21.19 -9.06
C LEU A 87 9.31 -21.86 -7.69
N HIS A 88 8.98 -23.16 -7.58
CA HIS A 88 8.96 -23.87 -6.29
C HIS A 88 10.25 -23.73 -5.46
N GLY A 89 11.43 -23.75 -6.09
CA GLY A 89 12.69 -23.55 -5.39
C GLY A 89 12.83 -22.14 -4.80
N LEU A 90 12.37 -21.12 -5.52
CA LEU A 90 12.38 -19.74 -5.05
C LEU A 90 11.34 -19.54 -3.95
N ASP A 91 10.13 -20.06 -4.13
CA ASP A 91 9.07 -19.99 -3.12
C ASP A 91 9.50 -20.67 -1.82
N HIS A 92 10.21 -21.78 -1.89
CA HIS A 92 10.79 -22.44 -0.72
C HIS A 92 11.80 -21.55 0.01
N VAL A 93 12.75 -20.96 -0.71
CA VAL A 93 13.77 -20.04 -0.13
C VAL A 93 13.12 -18.78 0.46
N LEU A 94 12.02 -18.30 -0.14
CA LEU A 94 11.25 -17.16 0.34
C LEU A 94 10.20 -17.53 1.40
N HIS A 95 10.16 -18.78 1.88
CA HIS A 95 9.21 -19.28 2.87
C HIS A 95 7.72 -19.12 2.48
N GLY A 96 7.42 -19.32 1.20
CA GLY A 96 6.05 -19.32 0.65
C GLY A 96 5.84 -18.38 -0.53
N GLY A 97 6.85 -17.61 -0.93
CA GLY A 97 6.80 -16.66 -2.06
C GLY A 97 7.12 -15.23 -1.65
N ILE A 98 6.69 -14.25 -2.45
CA ILE A 98 6.95 -12.83 -2.22
C ILE A 98 6.05 -12.31 -1.07
N PRO A 99 6.59 -11.73 0.02
CA PRO A 99 5.77 -11.23 1.12
C PRO A 99 4.87 -10.07 0.71
N MET A 100 3.56 -10.22 0.89
CA MET A 100 2.60 -9.17 0.56
C MET A 100 2.64 -8.01 1.57
N GLY A 101 2.30 -6.80 1.11
CA GLY A 101 2.35 -5.59 1.92
C GLY A 101 3.77 -5.07 2.19
N THR A 102 4.77 -5.61 1.47
CA THR A 102 6.17 -5.18 1.53
C THR A 102 6.66 -4.76 0.16
N VAL A 103 7.81 -4.06 0.12
CA VAL A 103 8.53 -3.79 -1.12
C VAL A 103 9.60 -4.87 -1.27
N THR A 104 9.61 -5.54 -2.43
CA THR A 104 10.62 -6.56 -2.77
C THR A 104 11.43 -6.07 -3.96
N GLU A 105 12.75 -6.03 -3.81
CA GLU A 105 13.69 -5.60 -4.85
C GLU A 105 14.25 -6.81 -5.61
N ILE A 106 14.28 -6.72 -6.94
CA ILE A 106 14.89 -7.71 -7.82
C ILE A 106 16.09 -7.05 -8.52
N ALA A 107 17.30 -7.38 -8.07
CA ALA A 107 18.54 -6.77 -8.57
C ALA A 107 19.43 -7.79 -9.31
N GLY A 108 20.22 -7.31 -10.26
CA GLY A 108 21.14 -8.13 -11.05
C GLY A 108 21.53 -7.51 -12.40
N PRO A 109 22.51 -8.06 -13.12
CA PRO A 109 23.01 -7.52 -14.39
C PRO A 109 21.96 -7.57 -15.51
N SER A 110 22.21 -6.87 -16.62
CA SER A 110 21.34 -6.96 -17.81
C SER A 110 21.26 -8.42 -18.30
N GLY A 111 20.09 -8.83 -18.79
CA GLY A 111 19.86 -10.18 -19.29
C GLY A 111 19.66 -11.27 -18.23
N CYS A 112 19.79 -10.99 -16.92
CA CYS A 112 19.59 -12.02 -15.87
C CYS A 112 18.12 -12.40 -15.59
N GLY A 113 17.17 -11.88 -16.38
CA GLY A 113 15.76 -12.27 -16.29
C GLY A 113 14.85 -11.38 -15.44
N LYS A 114 15.33 -10.25 -14.89
CA LYS A 114 14.50 -9.34 -14.04
C LYS A 114 13.17 -8.95 -14.68
N THR A 115 13.21 -8.42 -15.91
CA THR A 115 12.01 -7.99 -16.65
C THR A 115 11.07 -9.17 -16.93
N GLN A 116 11.63 -10.35 -17.23
CA GLN A 116 10.83 -11.55 -17.45
C GLN A 116 10.13 -12.00 -16.16
N PHE A 117 10.85 -11.96 -15.04
CA PHE A 117 10.30 -12.29 -13.73
C PHE A 117 9.18 -11.31 -13.33
N CYS A 118 9.37 -10.00 -13.51
CA CYS A 118 8.33 -9.00 -13.26
C CYS A 118 7.10 -9.20 -14.17
N THR A 119 7.31 -9.52 -15.45
CA THR A 119 6.20 -9.79 -16.40
C THR A 119 5.43 -11.05 -16.01
N MET A 120 6.13 -12.13 -15.64
CA MET A 120 5.49 -13.36 -15.18
C MET A 120 4.66 -13.14 -13.92
N LEU A 121 5.24 -12.49 -12.89
CA LEU A 121 4.51 -12.17 -11.67
C LEU A 121 3.29 -11.30 -11.93
N SER A 122 3.37 -10.40 -12.90
CA SER A 122 2.24 -9.56 -13.30
C SER A 122 1.08 -10.39 -13.85
N VAL A 123 1.36 -11.39 -14.68
CA VAL A 123 0.32 -12.31 -15.18
C VAL A 123 -0.20 -13.20 -14.07
N GLN A 124 0.68 -13.83 -13.27
CA GLN A 124 0.30 -14.68 -12.13
C GLN A 124 -0.65 -13.95 -11.18
N ALA A 125 -0.39 -12.68 -10.86
CA ALA A 125 -1.22 -11.91 -9.93
C ALA A 125 -2.68 -11.74 -10.39
N THR A 126 -2.94 -11.82 -11.71
CA THR A 126 -4.29 -11.73 -12.28
C THR A 126 -5.04 -13.07 -12.31
N LEU A 127 -4.33 -14.19 -12.13
CA LEU A 127 -4.94 -15.53 -12.15
C LEU A 127 -5.79 -15.80 -10.90
N PRO A 128 -6.70 -16.78 -10.96
CA PRO A 128 -7.45 -17.23 -9.80
C PRO A 128 -6.56 -17.88 -8.74
N GLY A 129 -6.98 -17.81 -7.48
CA GLY A 129 -6.22 -18.35 -6.34
C GLY A 129 -5.97 -19.86 -6.42
N ASN A 130 -6.86 -20.62 -7.07
CA ASN A 130 -6.65 -22.05 -7.34
C ASN A 130 -5.53 -22.34 -8.37
N ARG A 131 -5.05 -21.31 -9.06
CA ARG A 131 -3.87 -21.35 -9.96
C ARG A 131 -2.67 -20.57 -9.38
N GLY A 132 -2.70 -20.25 -8.08
CA GLY A 132 -1.62 -19.52 -7.39
C GLY A 132 -1.65 -18.00 -7.58
N GLY A 133 -2.70 -17.46 -8.21
CA GLY A 133 -2.87 -16.02 -8.40
C GLY A 133 -3.60 -15.30 -7.26
N LEU A 134 -3.85 -14.00 -7.46
CA LEU A 134 -4.48 -13.12 -6.45
C LEU A 134 -5.85 -12.58 -6.89
N GLU A 135 -6.34 -12.96 -8.08
CA GLU A 135 -7.52 -12.35 -8.72
C GLU A 135 -7.43 -10.81 -8.76
N GLY A 136 -6.19 -10.30 -8.85
CA GLY A 136 -5.87 -8.90 -8.72
C GLY A 136 -5.77 -8.15 -10.04
N LYS A 137 -5.55 -6.84 -9.94
CA LYS A 137 -5.12 -6.00 -11.06
C LYS A 137 -3.67 -5.60 -10.85
N VAL A 138 -2.94 -5.43 -11.96
CA VAL A 138 -1.51 -5.06 -11.93
C VAL A 138 -1.28 -3.70 -12.55
N LEU A 139 -0.47 -2.88 -11.89
CA LEU A 139 0.09 -1.65 -12.43
C LEU A 139 1.56 -1.90 -12.73
N TYR A 140 1.88 -2.06 -14.02
CA TYR A 140 3.25 -2.22 -14.49
C TYR A 140 3.80 -0.87 -14.94
N MET A 141 4.87 -0.40 -14.31
CA MET A 141 5.56 0.83 -14.70
C MET A 141 6.87 0.45 -15.39
N ASP A 142 7.06 0.90 -16.62
CA ASP A 142 8.23 0.63 -17.44
C ASP A 142 8.97 1.95 -17.73
N THR A 143 10.25 1.99 -17.40
CA THR A 143 11.11 3.18 -17.59
C THR A 143 12.06 3.03 -18.76
N GLU A 144 12.18 1.84 -19.36
CA GLU A 144 13.18 1.52 -20.39
C GLU A 144 12.54 1.01 -21.69
N SER A 145 11.20 1.06 -21.81
CA SER A 145 10.46 0.47 -22.93
C SER A 145 10.76 -1.02 -23.12
N ALA A 146 11.01 -1.72 -22.01
CA ALA A 146 11.31 -3.13 -21.96
C ALA A 146 10.06 -4.01 -21.91
N PHE A 147 8.84 -3.48 -21.81
CA PHE A 147 7.60 -4.25 -21.85
C PHE A 147 7.31 -4.81 -23.25
N SER A 148 6.74 -6.02 -23.34
CA SER A 148 6.26 -6.60 -24.60
C SER A 148 4.94 -7.35 -24.38
N ALA A 149 3.94 -6.97 -25.18
CA ALA A 149 2.63 -7.59 -25.15
C ALA A 149 2.68 -9.04 -25.65
N GLU A 150 3.53 -9.31 -26.65
CA GLU A 150 3.75 -10.64 -27.22
C GLU A 150 4.26 -11.60 -26.15
N ARG A 151 5.28 -11.19 -25.38
CA ARG A 151 5.78 -11.99 -24.26
C ARG A 151 4.76 -12.18 -23.14
N THR A 152 3.89 -11.19 -22.93
CA THR A 152 2.84 -11.30 -21.91
C THR A 152 1.75 -12.30 -22.35
N SER A 153 1.40 -12.30 -23.65
CA SER A 153 0.33 -13.14 -24.19
C SER A 153 0.61 -14.65 -24.05
N VAL A 154 1.88 -15.06 -24.18
CA VAL A 154 2.25 -16.48 -24.06
C VAL A 154 2.19 -17.00 -22.62
N LEU A 155 2.15 -16.11 -21.63
CA LEU A 155 2.11 -16.45 -20.20
C LEU A 155 0.67 -16.65 -19.69
N GLN A 156 -0.34 -16.38 -20.51
CA GLN A 156 -1.77 -16.51 -20.14
C GLN A 156 -2.37 -17.88 -20.47
N ASN A 157 -1.64 -18.74 -21.19
CA ASN A 157 -2.05 -20.11 -21.54
C ASN A 157 -1.68 -21.09 -20.43
#